data_AF-A0A2K8PR03-F1
#
_entry.id   AF-A0A2K8PR03-F1
#
_cell.length_a   1.000
_cell.length_b   1.000
_cell.length_c   1.000
_cell.angle_alpha   90.00
_cell.angle_beta   90.00
_cell.angle_gamma   90.00
#
_symmetry.space_group_name_H-M   'P 1'
#
loop_
_entity.id
_entity.type
_entity.pdbx_description
1 polymer ?
#
loop_
_entity_poly.entity_id
_entity_poly.type
_entity_poly.pdbx_seq_one_letter_code
_entity_poly.pdbx_strand_id
1 'polypeptide(L)'
;MNSPMAAESGCDLMKRLAKDLKLSIAKTQEHADQVASRIAELEAQANPDQSQISALKQALEVLRKKIEDERASLSELEDVISENC
;
A
#
# COMPACT_ATOMS: atom_id res chain seq x y z
N MET A 1 7.71 -35.95 22.85
CA MET A 1 8.54 -34.74 23.09
C MET A 1 8.03 -33.69 22.14
N ASN A 2 7.32 -32.67 22.63
CA ASN A 2 6.87 -31.55 21.80
C ASN A 2 8.08 -30.67 21.52
N SER A 3 8.49 -30.57 20.26
CA SER A 3 9.56 -29.68 19.82
C SER A 3 9.22 -28.24 20.22
N PRO A 4 10.19 -27.44 20.70
CA PRO A 4 9.94 -26.05 21.01
C PRO A 4 9.56 -25.36 19.69
N MET A 5 8.35 -24.81 19.65
CA MET A 5 7.99 -23.81 18.65
C MET A 5 9.11 -22.77 18.68
N ALA A 6 9.90 -22.70 17.60
CA ALA A 6 10.96 -21.72 17.49
C ALA A 6 10.30 -20.35 17.69
N ALA A 7 10.55 -19.74 18.84
CA ALA A 7 10.10 -18.38 19.12
C ALA A 7 10.74 -17.52 18.04
N GLU A 8 9.91 -16.97 17.17
CA GLU A 8 10.35 -16.08 16.11
C GLU A 8 11.18 -14.96 16.73
N SER A 9 12.39 -14.74 16.22
CA SER A 9 13.23 -13.66 16.73
C SER A 9 12.54 -12.32 16.44
N GLY A 10 12.82 -11.28 17.25
CA GLY A 10 12.28 -9.94 16.99
C GLY A 10 12.59 -9.46 15.57
N CYS A 11 13.75 -9.84 15.05
CA CYS A 11 14.19 -9.55 13.68
C CYS A 11 13.39 -10.30 12.61
N ASP A 12 13.03 -11.56 12.83
CA ASP A 12 12.18 -12.32 11.91
C ASP A 12 10.77 -11.72 11.85
N LEU A 13 10.25 -11.26 12.99
CA LEU A 13 8.96 -10.57 13.07
C LEU A 13 9.00 -9.24 12.31
N MET A 14 10.03 -8.41 12.53
CA MET A 14 10.17 -7.14 11.82
C MET A 14 10.32 -7.35 10.30
N LYS A 15 11.12 -8.33 9.86
CA LYS A 15 11.25 -8.69 8.44
C LYS A 15 9.92 -9.14 7.84
N ARG A 16 9.09 -9.87 8.59
CA ARG A 16 7.73 -10.22 8.17
C ARG A 16 6.86 -8.98 8.03
N LEU A 17 6.84 -8.09 9.02
CA LEU A 17 6.05 -6.85 8.98
C LEU A 17 6.45 -5.98 7.77
N ALA A 18 7.75 -5.86 7.48
CA ALA A 18 8.23 -5.13 6.30
C ALA A 18 7.73 -5.77 5.00
N LYS A 19 7.71 -7.11 4.92
CA LYS A 19 7.15 -7.83 3.78
C LYS A 19 5.64 -7.61 3.63
N ASP A 20 4.89 -7.63 4.73
CA ASP A 20 3.44 -7.36 4.72
C ASP A 20 3.14 -5.93 4.28
N LEU A 21 3.90 -4.95 4.77
CA LEU A 21 3.80 -3.55 4.31
C LEU A 21 4.09 -3.40 2.81
N LYS A 22 5.13 -4.07 2.28
CA LYS A 22 5.40 -4.10 0.83
C LYS A 22 4.22 -4.65 0.03
N LEU A 23 3.58 -5.72 0.52
CA LEU A 23 2.39 -6.28 -0.12
C LEU A 23 1.18 -5.35 -0.02
N SER A 24 0.99 -4.67 1.12
CA SER A 24 -0.08 -3.68 1.29
C SER A 24 0.09 -2.50 0.34
N ILE A 25 1.30 -1.94 0.24
CA ILE A 25 1.65 -0.88 -0.72
C ILE A 25 1.32 -1.32 -2.15
N ALA A 26 1.73 -2.52 -2.56
CA ALA A 26 1.47 -3.04 -3.89
C ALA A 26 -0.04 -3.15 -4.19
N LYS A 27 -0.84 -3.61 -3.23
CA LYS A 27 -2.30 -3.68 -3.36
C LYS A 27 -2.95 -2.29 -3.41
N THR A 28 -2.52 -1.36 -2.57
CA THR A 28 -3.03 0.02 -2.59
C THR A 28 -2.68 0.69 -3.93
N GLN A 29 -1.49 0.43 -4.47
CA GLN A 29 -1.05 0.91 -5.77
C GLN A 29 -1.88 0.34 -6.91
N GLU A 30 -2.12 -0.97 -6.94
CA GLU A 30 -3.01 -1.61 -7.92
C GLU A 30 -4.42 -0.99 -7.90
N HIS A 31 -4.97 -0.74 -6.71
CA HIS A 31 -6.28 -0.10 -6.58
C HIS A 31 -6.24 1.35 -7.10
N ALA A 32 -5.17 2.10 -6.84
CA ALA A 32 -5.00 3.45 -7.39
C ALA A 32 -4.95 3.43 -8.93
N ASP A 33 -4.25 2.46 -9.53
CA ASP A 33 -4.16 2.30 -10.98
C ASP A 33 -5.53 1.93 -11.60
N GLN A 34 -6.32 1.10 -10.92
CA GLN A 34 -7.70 0.79 -11.33
C GLN A 34 -8.60 2.04 -11.29
N VAL A 35 -8.52 2.84 -10.22
CA VAL A 35 -9.27 4.09 -10.11
C VAL A 35 -8.85 5.08 -11.20
N ALA A 36 -7.54 5.22 -11.45
CA ALA A 36 -7.01 6.07 -12.51
C ALA A 36 -7.49 5.63 -13.90
N SER A 37 -7.49 4.31 -14.16
CA SER A 37 -8.03 3.74 -15.40
C SER A 37 -9.50 4.07 -15.56
N ARG A 38 -10.30 3.91 -14.49
CA ARG A 38 -11.72 4.22 -14.51
C ARG A 38 -12.02 5.70 -14.78
N ILE A 39 -11.21 6.60 -14.24
CA ILE A 39 -11.29 8.03 -14.53
C ILE A 39 -11.05 8.27 -16.03
N ALA A 40 -10.00 7.69 -16.60
CA ALA A 40 -9.69 7.85 -18.02
C ALA A 40 -10.81 7.30 -18.93
N GLU A 41 -11.40 6.16 -18.57
CA GLU A 41 -12.56 5.60 -19.27
C GLU A 41 -13.78 6.54 -19.22
N LEU A 42 -14.04 7.18 -18.09
CA LEU A 42 -15.15 8.12 -17.92
C LEU A 42 -14.89 9.42 -18.71
N GLU A 43 -13.68 9.96 -18.65
CA GLU A 43 -13.28 11.17 -19.37
C GLU A 43 -13.34 10.99 -20.90
N ALA A 44 -13.20 9.76 -21.41
CA ALA A 44 -13.31 9.44 -22.82
C ALA A 44 -14.76 9.34 -23.35
N GLN A 45 -15.77 9.37 -22.47
CA GLN A 45 -17.17 9.28 -22.90
C GLN A 45 -17.66 10.57 -23.54
N ALA A 46 -18.64 10.48 -24.44
CA ALA A 46 -19.21 11.63 -25.15
C ALA A 46 -19.92 12.63 -24.21
N ASN A 47 -20.43 12.15 -23.07
CA ASN A 47 -21.00 12.99 -22.00
C ASN A 47 -20.51 12.50 -20.64
N PRO A 48 -19.30 12.90 -20.23
CA PRO A 48 -18.66 12.38 -19.02
C PRO A 48 -19.34 12.90 -17.75
N ASP A 49 -19.65 11.99 -16.81
CA ASP A 49 -20.20 12.37 -15.51
C ASP A 49 -19.12 13.03 -14.64
N GLN A 50 -19.14 14.36 -14.60
CA GLN A 50 -18.15 15.16 -13.88
C GLN A 50 -18.18 14.94 -12.35
N SER A 51 -19.35 14.58 -11.81
CA SER A 51 -19.49 14.30 -10.37
C SER A 51 -18.77 13.00 -10.01
N GLN A 52 -18.99 11.95 -10.79
CA GLN A 52 -18.32 10.67 -10.64
C GLN A 52 -16.80 10.80 -10.84
N ILE A 53 -16.36 11.53 -11.86
CA ILE A 53 -14.94 11.79 -12.10
C ILE A 53 -14.31 12.52 -10.92
N SER A 54 -14.97 13.54 -10.38
CA SER A 54 -14.47 14.30 -9.24
C SER A 54 -14.40 13.47 -7.96
N ALA A 55 -15.37 12.58 -7.73
CA ALA A 55 -15.35 11.65 -6.61
C ALA A 55 -14.19 10.64 -6.73
N LEU A 56 -13.97 10.09 -7.93
CA LEU A 56 -12.86 9.18 -8.19
C LEU A 56 -11.49 9.86 -8.06
N LYS A 57 -11.36 11.11 -8.52
CA LYS A 57 -10.12 11.89 -8.35
C LYS A 57 -9.78 12.11 -6.87
N GLN A 58 -10.79 12.41 -6.04
CA GLN A 58 -10.60 12.50 -4.58
C GLN A 58 -10.20 11.15 -3.97
N ALA A 59 -10.86 10.06 -4.37
CA ALA A 59 -10.50 8.72 -3.90
C ALA A 59 -9.06 8.35 -4.29
N LEU A 60 -8.63 8.70 -5.52
CA LEU A 60 -7.27 8.50 -5.99
C LEU A 60 -6.24 9.27 -5.16
N GLU A 61 -6.54 10.52 -4.78
CA GLU A 61 -5.67 11.31 -3.91
C GLU A 61 -5.51 10.68 -2.52
N VAL A 62 -6.60 10.18 -1.93
CA VAL A 62 -6.55 9.45 -0.66
C VAL A 62 -5.70 8.19 -0.77
N LEU A 63 -5.84 7.41 -1.85
CA LEU A 63 -5.03 6.22 -2.08
C LEU A 63 -3.55 6.55 -2.25
N ARG A 64 -3.21 7.63 -2.97
CA ARG A 64 -1.83 8.09 -3.14
C ARG A 64 -1.21 8.48 -1.80
N LYS A 65 -1.93 9.27 -1.00
CA LYS A 65 -1.47 9.66 0.33
C LYS A 65 -1.24 8.45 1.23
N LYS A 66 -2.15 7.47 1.21
CA LYS A 66 -1.96 6.22 1.94
C LYS A 66 -0.68 5.48 1.51
N ILE A 67 -0.40 5.40 0.20
CA ILE A 67 0.83 4.79 -0.30
C ILE A 67 2.07 5.53 0.22
N GLU A 68 2.04 6.87 0.26
CA GLU A 68 3.14 7.67 0.81
C GLU A 68 3.37 7.40 2.31
N ASP A 69 2.31 7.38 3.10
CA ASP A 69 2.37 7.03 4.54
C ASP A 69 2.89 5.59 4.77
N GLU A 70 2.40 4.62 3.99
CA GLU A 70 2.86 3.23 4.06
C GLU A 70 4.33 3.09 3.66
N ARG A 71 4.79 3.83 2.63
CA ARG A 71 6.20 3.85 2.22
C ARG A 71 7.11 4.49 3.28
N ALA A 72 6.66 5.56 3.92
CA ALA A 72 7.41 6.18 5.01
C ALA A 72 7.56 5.20 6.20
N SER A 73 6.47 4.54 6.58
CA SER A 73 6.46 3.53 7.65
C SER A 73 7.36 2.33 7.31
N LEU A 74 7.34 1.89 6.05
CA LEU A 74 8.23 0.82 5.58
C LEU A 74 9.70 1.23 5.66
N SER A 75 10.03 2.44 5.22
CA SER A 75 11.40 2.95 5.26
C SER A 75 11.94 3.01 6.70
N GLU A 76 11.13 3.50 7.65
CA GLU A 76 11.50 3.51 9.07
C GLU A 76 11.72 2.11 9.61
N LEU A 77 10.83 1.16 9.27
CA LEU A 77 10.98 -0.23 9.71
C LEU A 77 12.22 -0.90 9.10
N GLU A 78 12.53 -0.64 7.84
CA GLU A 78 13.73 -1.18 7.18
C GLU A 78 15.02 -0.61 7.79
N ASP A 79 15.02 0.66 8.19
CA ASP A 79 16.12 1.30 8.91
C ASP A 79 16.36 0.62 10.26
N VAL A 80 15.31 0.46 11.08
CA VAL A 80 15.38 -0.26 12.36
C VAL A 80 15.89 -1.69 12.18
N ILE A 81 15.43 -2.42 11.17
CA ILE A 81 15.94 -3.77 10.88
C ILE A 81 17.42 -3.73 10.54
N SER A 82 17.85 -2.79 9.69
CA SER A 82 19.26 -2.66 9.30
C SER A 82 20.17 -2.32 10.48
N GLU A 83 19.68 -1.56 11.45
CA GLU A 83 20.45 -1.17 12.64
C GLU A 83 20.50 -2.27 13.71
N ASN A 84 19.48 -3.15 13.79
CA ASN A 84 19.27 -4.01 14.95
C ASN A 84 19.38 -5.54 14.71
N CYS A 85 19.58 -6.04 13.48
CA CYS A 85 19.35 -7.48 13.16
C CYS A 85 20.48 -8.34 12.54
#